data_AF-A0A938MYZ2-F1
#
_entry.id   AF-A0A938MYZ2-F1
#
_cell.length_a   1.000
_cell.length_b   1.000
_cell.length_c   1.000
_cell.angle_alpha   90.00
_cell.angle_beta   90.00
_cell.angle_gamma   90.00
#
_symmetry.space_group_name_H-M   'P 1'
#
loop_
_entity.id
_entity.type
_entity.pdbx_description
1 polymer ?
#
loop_
_entity_poly.entity_id
_entity_poly.type
_entity_poly.pdbx_seq_one_letter_code
_entity_poly.pdbx_strand_id
1 'polypeptide(L)'
;MIDGFKLVGTLVDYTRTKVTIQRRRGKTYVNDRAFDALPPVYQTVVLKTLGQFEKIADIDRVKFDRWVLKLGGQPRTFDVDGIVMELRDGNEYTIPFVLFSAQSLRLLRGGWEAWLAAYESKDYDALNDESFRLQAQAAAIIRNQEISQQIAVAQFNLDLVRSGITSLWEVTLYPGPGNRFPPRWVLAQGRTNMQAVSMALQQNPGFVAGPVRRIR
;
A
#
# COMPACT_ATOMS: atom_id res chain seq x y z
N MET A 1 1.80 2.32 10.53
CA MET A 1 1.99 3.74 10.18
C MET A 1 1.78 4.56 11.44
N ILE A 2 2.73 5.42 11.77
CA ILE A 2 2.64 6.41 12.86
C ILE A 2 2.37 7.77 12.17
N ASP A 3 1.43 8.57 12.68
CA ASP A 3 1.06 9.93 12.21
C ASP A 3 0.33 10.06 10.86
N GLY A 4 -0.44 9.08 10.40
CA GLY A 4 -1.32 9.25 9.23
C GLY A 4 -0.62 9.37 7.86
N PHE A 5 0.71 9.36 7.82
CA PHE A 5 1.49 9.27 6.59
C PHE A 5 1.39 7.87 6.00
N LYS A 6 0.75 7.75 4.82
CA LYS A 6 0.59 6.49 4.11
C LYS A 6 1.48 6.43 2.88
N LEU A 7 2.48 5.55 2.93
CA LEU A 7 3.26 5.15 1.76
C LEU A 7 2.69 3.84 1.21
N VAL A 8 2.40 3.83 -0.08
CA VAL A 8 1.97 2.64 -0.82
C VAL A 8 3.06 2.33 -1.83
N GLY A 9 3.64 1.14 -1.73
CA GLY A 9 4.71 0.67 -2.59
C GLY A 9 4.90 -0.83 -2.48
N THR A 10 5.77 -1.37 -3.32
CA THR A 10 6.15 -2.77 -3.33
C THR A 10 7.34 -2.95 -2.40
N LEU A 11 7.29 -3.99 -1.57
CA LEU A 11 8.37 -4.36 -0.68
C LEU A 11 9.47 -5.06 -1.49
N VAL A 12 10.70 -4.55 -1.45
CA VAL A 12 11.81 -5.04 -2.29
C VAL A 12 12.80 -5.87 -1.48
N ASP A 13 13.32 -5.33 -0.38
CA ASP A 13 14.37 -5.95 0.43
C ASP A 13 14.37 -5.39 1.87
N TYR A 14 15.13 -6.02 2.76
CA TYR A 14 15.57 -5.48 4.04
C TYR A 14 16.84 -4.64 3.89
N THR A 15 17.10 -3.75 4.84
CA THR A 15 18.33 -2.95 4.81
C THR A 15 18.78 -2.50 6.19
N ARG A 16 20.10 -2.41 6.34
CA ARG A 16 20.79 -1.81 7.48
C ARG A 16 21.75 -0.76 6.95
N THR A 17 21.50 0.51 7.27
CA THR A 17 22.33 1.60 6.74
C THR A 17 22.65 2.64 7.80
N LYS A 18 23.77 3.34 7.60
CA LYS A 18 24.15 4.48 8.42
C LYS A 18 23.62 5.76 7.77
N VAL A 19 22.92 6.57 8.55
CA VAL A 19 22.44 7.88 8.14
C VAL A 19 23.19 8.94 8.92
N THR A 20 24.04 9.69 8.24
CA THR A 20 24.81 10.80 8.80
C THR A 20 24.19 12.12 8.40
N ILE A 21 23.78 12.90 9.40
CA ILE A 21 23.26 14.26 9.25
C ILE A 21 24.31 15.24 9.74
N GLN A 22 24.61 16.26 8.93
CA GLN A 22 25.63 17.25 9.27
C GLN A 22 25.37 18.59 8.60
N ARG A 23 25.92 19.66 9.20
CA ARG A 23 25.94 21.00 8.60
C ARG A 23 27.31 21.28 8.01
N ARG A 24 27.36 21.64 6.72
CA ARG A 24 28.60 22.07 6.04
C ARG A 24 28.31 23.34 5.25
N ARG A 25 29.12 24.39 5.44
CA ARG A 25 29.02 25.68 4.72
C ARG A 25 27.59 26.25 4.68
N GLY A 26 26.89 26.21 5.82
CA GLY A 26 25.52 26.73 5.95
C GLY A 26 24.41 25.85 5.39
N LYS A 27 24.73 24.73 4.73
CA LYS A 27 23.76 23.77 4.20
C LYS A 27 23.71 22.50 5.05
N THR A 28 22.54 21.88 5.09
CA THR A 28 22.30 20.60 5.76
C THR A 28 22.50 19.46 4.76
N TYR A 29 23.29 18.46 5.14
CA TYR A 29 23.57 17.28 4.34
C TYR A 29 23.12 16.01 5.06
N VAL A 30 22.61 15.06 4.29
CA VAL A 30 22.28 13.69 4.71
C VAL A 30 23.03 12.74 3.78
N ASN A 31 23.92 11.89 4.32
CA ASN A 31 24.76 10.97 3.54
C ASN A 31 25.40 11.66 2.32
N ASP A 32 25.99 12.84 2.56
CA ASP A 32 26.65 13.72 1.58
C ASP A 32 25.76 14.35 0.50
N ARG A 33 24.45 14.14 0.52
CA ARG A 33 23.50 14.87 -0.33
C ARG A 33 22.89 16.05 0.43
N ALA A 34 22.74 17.19 -0.24
CA ALA A 34 22.06 18.34 0.35
C ALA A 34 20.60 17.97 0.63
N PHE A 35 20.10 18.26 1.83
CA PHE A 35 18.74 17.88 2.24
C PHE A 35 17.68 18.43 1.28
N ASP A 36 17.84 19.67 0.81
CA ASP A 36 16.95 20.33 -0.15
C ASP A 36 16.90 19.66 -1.52
N ALA A 37 17.94 18.91 -1.89
CA ALA A 37 18.02 18.21 -3.17
C ALA A 37 17.46 16.78 -3.10
N LEU A 38 17.07 16.31 -1.91
CA LEU A 38 16.48 14.99 -1.75
C LEU A 38 15.03 14.99 -2.26
N PRO A 39 14.52 13.85 -2.77
CA PRO A 39 13.10 13.72 -3.10
C PRO A 39 12.22 14.05 -1.89
N PRO A 40 11.04 14.68 -2.06
CA PRO A 40 10.16 15.07 -0.95
C PRO A 40 9.81 13.93 0.00
N VAL A 41 9.64 12.72 -0.54
CA VAL A 41 9.40 11.50 0.25
C VAL A 41 10.59 11.21 1.17
N TYR A 42 11.80 11.27 0.64
CA TYR A 42 13.01 10.98 1.40
C TYR A 42 13.30 12.07 2.46
N GLN A 43 13.02 13.34 2.15
CA GLN A 43 13.04 14.41 3.15
C GLN A 43 12.10 14.10 4.32
N THR A 44 10.86 13.69 4.01
CA THR A 44 9.85 13.34 5.01
C THR A 44 10.28 12.16 5.87
N VAL A 45 10.84 11.12 5.26
CA VAL A 45 11.36 9.94 5.95
C VAL A 45 12.47 10.35 6.93
N VAL A 46 13.47 11.11 6.46
CA VAL A 46 14.57 11.58 7.31
C VAL A 46 14.05 12.39 8.51
N LEU A 47 13.13 13.33 8.27
CA LEU A 47 12.53 14.14 9.33
C LEU A 47 11.82 13.24 10.35
N LYS A 48 10.89 12.41 9.91
CA LYS A 48 10.10 11.54 10.81
C LYS A 48 10.98 10.57 11.59
N THR A 49 11.98 9.97 10.94
CA THR A 49 12.95 9.08 11.59
C THR A 49 13.77 9.80 12.65
N LEU A 50 14.26 11.00 12.34
CA LEU A 50 14.96 11.83 13.31
C LEU A 50 14.05 12.21 14.50
N GLY A 51 12.79 12.57 14.21
CA GLY A 51 11.79 12.87 15.23
C GLY A 51 11.60 11.71 16.22
N GLN A 52 11.61 10.48 15.74
CA GLN A 52 11.53 9.29 16.61
C GLN A 52 12.82 9.08 17.42
N PHE A 53 14.00 9.19 16.80
CA PHE A 53 15.28 8.97 17.50
C PHE A 53 15.57 10.02 18.58
N GLU A 54 15.34 11.29 18.25
CA GLU A 54 15.63 12.42 19.13
C GLU A 54 14.40 12.84 19.97
N LYS A 55 13.29 12.09 19.87
CA LYS A 55 12.02 12.33 20.57
C LYS A 55 11.48 13.75 20.36
N ILE A 56 11.60 14.25 19.13
CA ILE A 56 11.11 15.58 18.72
C ILE A 56 9.72 15.42 18.11
N ALA A 57 8.70 15.87 18.84
CA ALA A 57 7.32 15.87 18.35
C ALA A 57 7.13 16.85 17.18
N ASP A 58 6.40 16.38 16.17
CA ASP A 58 6.05 17.14 14.96
C ASP A 58 7.24 17.87 14.34
N ILE A 59 8.33 17.14 14.13
CA ILE A 59 9.52 17.67 13.51
C ILE A 59 9.20 18.13 12.07
N ASP A 60 9.39 19.43 11.85
CA ASP A 60 9.26 20.09 10.57
C ASP A 60 10.63 20.61 10.12
N ARG A 61 10.67 21.29 8.98
CA ARG A 61 11.91 21.85 8.45
C ARG A 61 12.57 22.84 9.42
N VAL A 62 11.79 23.69 10.07
CA VAL A 62 12.31 24.74 10.96
C VAL A 62 12.95 24.11 12.21
N LYS A 63 12.28 23.15 12.84
CA LYS A 63 12.80 22.40 13.99
C LYS A 63 14.02 21.58 13.61
N PHE A 64 14.01 20.97 12.42
CA PHE A 64 15.15 20.23 11.90
C PHE A 64 16.38 21.13 11.72
N ASP A 65 16.25 22.27 11.06
CA ASP A 65 17.38 23.19 10.86
C ASP A 65 17.91 23.73 12.19
N ARG A 66 17.02 24.00 13.16
CA ARG A 66 17.42 24.37 14.52
C ARG A 66 18.16 23.25 15.25
N TRP A 67 17.73 22.00 15.09
CA TRP A 67 18.43 20.85 15.65
C TRP A 67 19.82 20.69 15.02
N VAL A 68 19.92 20.78 13.69
CA VAL A 68 21.20 20.71 12.96
C VAL A 68 22.15 21.84 13.38
N LEU A 69 21.63 23.05 13.64
CA LEU A 69 22.43 24.17 14.15
C LEU A 69 23.07 23.86 15.52
N LYS A 70 22.35 23.15 16.41
CA LYS A 70 22.87 22.78 17.73
C LYS A 70 24.03 21.80 17.67
N LEU A 71 24.18 21.06 16.57
CA LEU A 71 25.32 20.15 16.38
C LEU A 71 26.66 20.88 16.22
N GLY A 72 26.65 22.19 15.96
CA GLY A 72 27.89 22.98 15.86
C GLY A 72 28.85 22.51 14.76
N GLY A 73 28.32 21.85 13.72
CA GLY A 73 29.13 21.26 12.64
C GLY A 73 29.62 19.83 12.89
N GLN A 74 29.38 19.27 14.08
CA GLN A 74 29.66 17.87 14.36
C GLN A 74 28.64 16.98 13.64
N PRO A 75 29.07 15.97 12.85
CA PRO A 75 28.14 15.05 12.22
C PRO A 75 27.48 14.16 13.27
N ARG A 76 26.19 13.90 13.08
CA ARG A 76 25.42 12.93 13.86
C ARG A 76 25.07 11.75 12.97
N THR A 77 25.51 10.56 13.36
CA THR A 77 25.24 9.32 12.62
C THR A 77 24.27 8.44 13.39
N PHE A 78 23.30 7.88 12.69
CA PHE A 78 22.31 6.94 13.19
C PHE A 78 22.43 5.63 12.43
N ASP A 79 22.35 4.51 13.14
CA ASP A 79 22.11 3.21 12.51
C ASP A 79 20.61 3.08 12.27
N VAL A 80 20.26 2.77 11.02
CA VAL A 80 18.88 2.75 10.55
C VAL A 80 18.61 1.38 9.94
N ASP A 81 17.80 0.62 10.66
CA ASP A 81 17.26 -0.65 10.21
C ASP A 81 15.89 -0.43 9.57
N GLY A 82 15.62 -1.10 8.46
CA GLY A 82 14.37 -0.92 7.74
C GLY A 82 14.22 -1.83 6.53
N ILE A 83 13.39 -1.37 5.62
CA ILE A 83 13.12 -2.04 4.35
C ILE A 83 13.34 -1.09 3.18
N VAL A 84 13.65 -1.65 2.03
CA VAL A 84 13.63 -0.96 0.74
C VAL A 84 12.25 -1.16 0.13
N MET A 85 11.61 -0.05 -0.24
CA MET A 85 10.33 -0.04 -0.93
C MET A 85 10.45 0.65 -2.28
N GLU A 86 9.96 0.01 -3.32
CA GLU A 86 9.73 0.64 -4.62
C GLU A 86 8.39 1.37 -4.57
N LEU A 87 8.39 2.67 -4.87
CA LEU A 87 7.17 3.47 -4.97
C LEU A 87 6.70 3.56 -6.43
N ARG A 88 5.51 4.13 -6.63
CA ARG A 88 4.87 4.25 -7.96
C ARG A 88 5.67 5.06 -8.98
N ASP A 89 6.64 5.87 -8.52
CA ASP A 89 7.56 6.60 -9.37
C ASP A 89 8.69 5.71 -9.92
N GLY A 90 8.71 4.41 -9.57
CA GLY A 90 9.73 3.44 -9.96
C GLY A 90 11.05 3.60 -9.21
N ASN A 91 11.09 4.45 -8.18
CA ASN A 91 12.29 4.65 -7.37
C ASN A 91 12.20 3.83 -6.08
N GLU A 92 13.36 3.37 -5.63
CA GLU A 92 13.53 2.65 -4.36
C GLU A 92 13.83 3.62 -3.21
N TYR A 93 13.16 3.41 -2.09
CA TYR A 93 13.29 4.22 -0.89
C TYR A 93 13.47 3.34 0.34
N THR A 94 14.50 3.64 1.12
CA THR A 94 14.68 3.05 2.44
C THR A 94 13.68 3.64 3.43
N ILE A 95 12.81 2.81 3.98
CA ILE A 95 11.84 3.18 5.01
C ILE A 95 12.25 2.52 6.34
N PRO A 96 12.62 3.31 7.35
CA PRO A 96 13.05 2.79 8.65
C PRO A 96 11.94 2.11 9.43
N PHE A 97 12.26 1.02 10.14
CA PHE A 97 11.31 0.28 10.98
C PHE A 97 10.63 1.13 12.04
N VAL A 98 11.31 2.17 12.55
CA VAL A 98 10.76 3.11 13.52
C VAL A 98 9.51 3.85 13.03
N LEU A 99 9.25 3.88 11.72
CA LEU A 99 8.06 4.50 11.12
C LEU A 99 6.87 3.53 10.97
N PHE A 100 7.08 2.24 11.23
CA PHE A 100 6.06 1.21 11.07
C PHE A 100 5.19 1.09 12.32
N SER A 101 3.96 0.62 12.14
CA SER A 101 3.11 0.23 13.27
C SER A 101 3.62 -1.06 13.89
N ALA A 102 3.39 -1.24 15.19
CA ALA A 102 3.77 -2.46 15.92
C ALA A 102 3.25 -3.74 15.24
N GLN A 103 2.05 -3.72 14.66
CA GLN A 103 1.50 -4.86 13.92
C GLN A 103 2.33 -5.22 12.68
N SER A 104 2.72 -4.22 11.88
CA SER A 104 3.53 -4.42 10.68
C SER A 104 4.93 -4.91 11.04
N LEU A 105 5.51 -4.37 12.11
CA LEU A 105 6.81 -4.83 12.62
C LEU A 105 6.78 -6.28 13.09
N ARG A 106 5.70 -6.73 13.72
CA ARG A 106 5.56 -8.14 14.13
C ARG A 106 5.61 -9.09 12.95
N LEU A 107 5.04 -8.70 11.81
CA LEU A 107 5.08 -9.49 10.57
C LEU A 107 6.49 -9.51 9.97
N LEU A 108 7.18 -8.37 9.99
CA LEU A 108 8.51 -8.22 9.37
C LEU A 108 9.66 -8.77 10.24
N ARG A 109 9.47 -8.93 11.55
CA ARG A 109 10.54 -9.27 12.50
C ARG A 109 11.20 -10.61 12.20
N GLY A 110 10.41 -11.64 11.86
CA GLY A 110 10.96 -12.97 11.60
C GLY A 110 11.93 -12.98 10.41
N GLY A 111 11.52 -12.38 9.29
CA GLY A 111 12.40 -12.27 8.11
C GLY A 111 13.57 -11.33 8.34
N TRP A 112 13.38 -10.25 9.11
CA TRP A 112 14.46 -9.35 9.47
C TRP A 112 15.56 -10.04 10.27
N GLU A 113 15.23 -10.85 11.28
CA GLU A 113 16.22 -11.56 12.09
C GLU A 113 17.02 -12.57 11.26
N ALA A 114 16.36 -13.27 10.33
CA ALA A 114 17.02 -14.17 9.38
C ALA A 114 17.95 -13.42 8.42
N TRP A 115 17.46 -12.31 7.84
CA TRP A 115 18.25 -11.46 6.95
C TRP A 115 19.44 -10.84 7.69
N LEU A 116 19.26 -10.38 8.94
CA LEU A 116 20.33 -9.78 9.74
C LEU A 116 21.43 -10.80 10.05
N ALA A 117 21.07 -12.04 10.38
CA ALA A 117 22.04 -13.10 10.59
C ALA A 117 22.86 -13.40 9.32
N ALA A 118 22.20 -13.45 8.15
CA ALA A 118 22.87 -13.60 6.86
C ALA A 118 23.75 -12.39 6.48
N TYR A 119 23.30 -11.18 6.81
CA TYR A 119 24.04 -9.94 6.58
C TYR A 119 25.33 -9.91 7.42
N GLU A 120 25.25 -10.32 8.69
CA GLU A 120 26.41 -10.37 9.59
C GLU A 120 27.40 -11.48 9.22
N SER A 121 26.91 -12.62 8.71
CA SER A 121 27.77 -13.70 8.20
C SER A 121 28.34 -13.45 6.80
N LYS A 122 27.88 -12.39 6.11
CA LYS A 122 28.22 -12.07 4.70
C LYS A 122 27.84 -13.19 3.72
N ASP A 123 26.74 -13.90 4.01
CA ASP A 123 26.19 -14.94 3.15
C ASP A 123 25.21 -14.31 2.14
N TYR A 124 25.73 -14.01 0.94
CA TYR A 124 24.96 -13.32 -0.09
C TYR A 124 23.84 -14.18 -0.71
N ASP A 125 23.99 -15.50 -0.73
CA ASP A 125 22.95 -16.39 -1.26
C ASP A 125 21.75 -16.43 -0.31
N ALA A 126 22.01 -16.52 1.01
CA ALA A 126 20.98 -16.44 2.03
C ALA A 126 20.24 -15.08 2.05
N LEU A 127 20.92 -13.97 1.74
CA LEU A 127 20.30 -12.64 1.63
C LEU A 127 19.29 -12.57 0.47
N ASN A 128 19.64 -13.13 -0.69
CA ASN A 128 18.75 -13.15 -1.86
C ASN A 128 17.50 -14.00 -1.61
N ASP A 129 17.67 -15.15 -0.95
CA ASP A 129 16.55 -16.02 -0.57
C ASP A 129 15.56 -15.31 0.35
N GLU A 130 16.06 -14.53 1.31
CA GLU A 130 15.19 -13.80 2.24
C GLU A 130 14.48 -12.62 1.57
N SER A 131 15.16 -11.93 0.65
CA SER A 131 14.55 -10.90 -0.21
C SER A 131 13.37 -11.48 -1.02
N PHE A 132 13.57 -12.65 -1.63
CA PHE A 132 12.52 -13.33 -2.39
C PHE A 132 11.34 -13.76 -1.50
N ARG A 133 11.61 -14.30 -0.31
CA ARG A 133 10.56 -14.67 0.67
C ARG A 133 9.74 -13.45 1.09
N LEU A 134 10.40 -12.33 1.34
CA LEU A 134 9.77 -11.08 1.71
C LEU A 134 8.79 -10.59 0.63
N GLN A 135 9.24 -10.59 -0.63
CA GLN A 135 8.42 -10.23 -1.79
C GLN A 135 7.21 -11.15 -1.95
N ALA A 136 7.41 -12.47 -1.82
CA ALA A 136 6.32 -13.46 -1.92
C ALA A 136 5.25 -13.27 -0.83
N GLN A 137 5.66 -12.99 0.41
CA GLN A 137 4.74 -12.70 1.52
C GLN A 137 3.95 -11.42 1.27
N ALA A 138 4.59 -10.35 0.81
CA ALA A 138 3.93 -9.09 0.49
C ALA A 138 2.87 -9.26 -0.60
N ALA A 139 3.21 -9.99 -1.68
CA ALA A 139 2.27 -10.29 -2.76
C ALA A 139 1.07 -11.12 -2.28
N ALA A 140 1.28 -12.09 -1.39
CA ALA A 140 0.20 -12.89 -0.80
C ALA A 140 -0.76 -12.04 0.06
N ILE A 141 -0.23 -11.08 0.83
CA ILE A 141 -1.06 -10.18 1.65
C ILE A 141 -1.93 -9.29 0.77
N ILE A 142 -1.37 -8.69 -0.28
CA ILE A 142 -2.12 -7.84 -1.23
C ILE A 142 -3.24 -8.66 -1.87
N ARG A 143 -2.92 -9.86 -2.36
CA ARG A 143 -3.90 -10.78 -2.96
C ARG A 143 -5.03 -11.15 -1.99
N ASN A 144 -4.69 -11.44 -0.73
CA ASN A 144 -5.68 -11.76 0.29
C ASN A 144 -6.57 -10.57 0.65
N GLN A 145 -6.03 -9.34 0.66
CA GLN A 145 -6.82 -8.13 0.88
C GLN A 145 -7.81 -7.89 -0.25
N GLU A 146 -7.41 -8.08 -1.51
CA GLU A 146 -8.30 -7.97 -2.68
C GLU A 146 -9.43 -8.99 -2.62
N ILE A 147 -9.11 -10.26 -2.34
CA ILE A 147 -10.11 -11.32 -2.19
C ILE A 147 -11.08 -10.99 -1.04
N SER A 148 -10.55 -10.52 0.10
CA SER A 148 -11.35 -10.17 1.27
C SER A 148 -12.29 -8.99 0.99
N GLN A 149 -11.84 -7.97 0.24
CA GLN A 149 -12.71 -6.87 -0.21
C GLN A 149 -13.82 -7.37 -1.14
N GLN A 150 -13.51 -8.26 -2.07
CA GLN A 150 -14.52 -8.85 -2.97
C GLN A 150 -15.55 -9.67 -2.19
N ILE A 151 -15.11 -10.47 -1.21
CA ILE A 151 -15.99 -11.23 -0.32
C ILE A 151 -16.88 -10.29 0.50
N ALA A 152 -16.32 -9.22 1.07
CA ALA A 152 -17.09 -8.24 1.84
C ALA A 152 -18.16 -7.53 0.99
N VAL A 153 -17.84 -7.16 -0.25
CA VAL A 153 -18.81 -6.59 -1.20
C VAL A 153 -19.90 -7.61 -1.56
N ALA A 154 -19.51 -8.86 -1.82
CA ALA A 154 -20.47 -9.93 -2.11
C ALA A 154 -21.40 -10.19 -0.93
N GLN A 155 -20.87 -10.25 0.30
CA GLN A 155 -21.65 -10.40 1.53
C GLN A 155 -22.60 -9.22 1.75
N PHE A 156 -22.13 -7.99 1.61
CA PHE A 156 -22.96 -6.80 1.71
C PHE A 156 -24.12 -6.82 0.71
N ASN A 157 -23.85 -7.18 -0.55
CA ASN A 157 -24.89 -7.31 -1.58
C ASN A 157 -25.91 -8.41 -1.23
N LEU A 158 -25.48 -9.52 -0.64
CA LEU A 158 -26.37 -10.57 -0.16
C LEU A 158 -27.22 -10.10 1.02
N ASP A 159 -26.66 -9.31 1.94
CA ASP A 159 -27.37 -8.77 3.08
C ASP A 159 -28.39 -7.69 2.68
N LEU A 160 -28.11 -6.90 1.65
CA LEU A 160 -29.09 -5.98 1.05
C LEU A 160 -30.30 -6.73 0.47
N VAL A 161 -30.07 -7.91 -0.11
CA VAL A 161 -31.16 -8.79 -0.60
C VAL A 161 -31.92 -9.42 0.57
N ARG A 162 -31.23 -9.88 1.61
CA ARG A 162 -31.86 -10.49 2.80
C ARG A 162 -32.67 -9.51 3.64
N SER A 163 -32.22 -8.26 3.74
CA SER A 163 -32.90 -7.18 4.46
C SER A 163 -34.08 -6.58 3.69
N GLY A 164 -34.32 -7.00 2.44
CA GLY A 164 -35.39 -6.47 1.60
C GLY A 164 -35.11 -5.06 1.08
N ILE A 165 -33.90 -4.52 1.27
CA ILE A 165 -33.50 -3.19 0.76
C ILE A 165 -33.38 -3.20 -0.77
N THR A 166 -33.01 -4.34 -1.36
CA THR A 166 -33.01 -4.56 -2.80
C THR A 166 -33.56 -5.95 -3.11
N SER A 167 -34.15 -6.11 -4.29
CA SER A 167 -34.66 -7.40 -4.76
C SER A 167 -33.73 -7.99 -5.80
N LEU A 168 -33.77 -9.32 -5.91
CA LEU A 168 -33.10 -10.03 -7.00
C LEU A 168 -34.12 -10.28 -8.12
N TRP A 169 -33.77 -9.85 -9.32
CA TRP A 169 -34.60 -9.97 -10.51
C TRP A 169 -33.90 -10.84 -11.55
N GLU A 170 -34.67 -11.66 -12.25
CA GLU A 170 -34.21 -12.31 -13.46
C GLU A 170 -34.69 -11.49 -14.65
N VAL A 171 -33.75 -11.08 -15.50
CA VAL A 171 -34.01 -10.35 -16.74
C VAL A 171 -33.65 -11.26 -17.90
N THR A 172 -34.63 -11.54 -18.76
CA THR A 172 -34.36 -12.22 -20.03
C THR A 172 -33.76 -11.20 -20.99
N LEU A 173 -32.61 -11.51 -21.58
CA LEU A 173 -31.94 -10.67 -22.56
C LEU A 173 -31.99 -11.32 -23.93
N TYR A 174 -32.40 -10.56 -24.94
CA TYR A 174 -32.34 -10.96 -26.34
C TYR A 174 -31.17 -10.27 -27.03
N PRO A 175 -30.50 -10.91 -27.99
CA PRO A 175 -29.46 -10.24 -28.77
C PRO A 175 -30.04 -9.06 -29.56
N GLY A 176 -29.33 -7.93 -29.55
CA GLY A 176 -29.66 -6.78 -30.41
C GLY A 176 -29.27 -7.04 -31.87
N PRO A 177 -29.70 -6.17 -32.80
CA PRO A 177 -29.30 -6.26 -34.21
C PRO A 177 -27.77 -6.35 -34.37
N GLY A 178 -27.30 -7.37 -35.09
CA GLY A 178 -25.86 -7.63 -35.30
C GLY A 178 -25.18 -8.47 -34.22
N ASN A 179 -25.88 -8.81 -33.13
CA ASN A 179 -25.38 -9.70 -32.08
C ASN A 179 -25.78 -11.16 -32.38
N ARG A 180 -24.79 -12.07 -32.48
CA ARG A 180 -24.99 -13.49 -32.84
C ARG A 180 -25.23 -14.42 -31.64
N PHE A 181 -25.24 -13.88 -30.42
CA PHE A 181 -25.41 -14.69 -29.21
C PHE A 181 -26.88 -15.08 -28.97
N PRO A 182 -27.15 -16.26 -28.39
CA PRO A 182 -28.52 -16.66 -28.06
C PRO A 182 -29.10 -15.83 -26.91
N PRO A 183 -30.45 -15.81 -26.75
CA PRO A 183 -31.09 -15.22 -25.58
C PRO A 183 -30.57 -15.85 -24.28
N ARG A 184 -30.47 -15.05 -23.22
CA ARG A 184 -29.93 -15.50 -21.92
C ARG A 184 -30.70 -14.90 -20.75
N TRP A 185 -30.74 -15.61 -19.62
CA TRP A 185 -31.28 -15.09 -18.37
C TRP A 185 -30.15 -14.55 -17.50
N VAL A 186 -30.30 -13.32 -17.03
CA VAL A 186 -29.30 -12.66 -16.18
C VAL A 186 -29.94 -12.27 -14.86
N LEU A 187 -29.22 -12.53 -13.78
CA LEU A 187 -29.61 -12.09 -12.44
C LEU A 187 -29.11 -10.66 -12.21
N ALA A 188 -30.02 -9.76 -11.90
CA ALA A 188 -29.73 -8.37 -11.61
C ALA A 188 -30.40 -7.93 -10.31
N GLN A 189 -29.65 -7.19 -9.50
CA GLN A 189 -30.14 -6.55 -8.30
C GLN A 189 -30.76 -5.19 -8.63
N GLY A 190 -31.89 -4.89 -8.00
CA GLY A 190 -32.53 -3.58 -8.13
C GLY A 190 -33.69 -3.42 -7.15
N ARG A 191 -33.97 -2.19 -6.71
CA ARG A 191 -35.17 -1.91 -5.91
C ARG A 191 -36.42 -1.95 -6.77
N THR A 192 -36.29 -1.65 -8.06
CA THR A 192 -37.35 -1.69 -9.06
C THR A 192 -36.92 -2.53 -10.26
N ASN A 193 -37.90 -3.00 -11.04
CA ASN A 193 -37.66 -3.72 -12.29
C ASN A 193 -36.82 -2.90 -13.29
N MET A 194 -37.06 -1.59 -13.41
CA MET A 194 -36.30 -0.69 -14.29
C MET A 194 -34.82 -0.60 -13.90
N GLN A 195 -34.52 -0.54 -12.61
CA GLN A 195 -33.13 -0.54 -12.13
C GLN A 195 -32.42 -1.85 -12.45
N ALA A 196 -33.10 -2.98 -12.23
CA ALA A 196 -32.54 -4.29 -12.55
C ALA A 196 -32.29 -4.47 -14.07
N VAL A 197 -33.20 -3.97 -14.92
CA VAL A 197 -33.03 -3.96 -16.38
C VAL A 197 -31.84 -3.10 -16.79
N SER A 198 -31.74 -1.88 -16.26
CA SER A 198 -30.62 -0.98 -16.56
C SER A 198 -29.27 -1.62 -16.19
N MET A 199 -29.20 -2.28 -15.03
CA MET A 199 -27.98 -2.93 -14.58
C MET A 199 -27.64 -4.16 -15.43
N ALA A 200 -28.65 -4.96 -15.81
CA ALA A 200 -28.48 -6.12 -16.68
C ALA A 200 -27.93 -5.72 -18.06
N LEU A 201 -28.42 -4.63 -18.63
CA LEU A 201 -27.97 -4.08 -19.91
C LEU A 201 -26.57 -3.46 -19.83
N GLN A 202 -26.24 -2.79 -18.73
CA GLN A 202 -24.89 -2.24 -18.50
C GLN A 202 -23.83 -3.34 -18.45
N GLN A 203 -24.16 -4.49 -17.86
CA GLN A 203 -23.25 -5.64 -17.78
C GLN A 203 -23.23 -6.49 -19.07
N ASN A 204 -24.22 -6.33 -19.96
CA ASN A 204 -24.36 -7.11 -21.19
C ASN A 204 -24.63 -6.17 -22.39
N PRO A 205 -23.61 -5.42 -22.84
CA PRO A 205 -23.75 -4.53 -23.98
C PRO A 205 -24.11 -5.30 -25.26
N GLY A 206 -24.92 -4.70 -26.12
CA GLY A 206 -25.40 -5.33 -27.37
C GLY A 206 -26.58 -6.28 -27.21
N PHE A 207 -27.17 -6.37 -26.02
CA PHE A 207 -28.44 -7.06 -25.76
C PHE A 207 -29.59 -6.05 -25.55
N VAL A 208 -30.81 -6.51 -25.75
CA VAL A 208 -32.05 -5.79 -25.45
C VAL A 208 -32.84 -6.55 -24.39
N ALA A 209 -33.49 -5.82 -23.49
CA ALA A 209 -34.22 -6.41 -22.37
C ALA A 209 -35.57 -6.98 -22.82
N GLY A 210 -35.85 -8.19 -22.38
CA GLY A 210 -37.11 -8.90 -22.52
C GLY A 210 -37.87 -8.98 -21.19
N PRO A 211 -38.65 -10.05 -20.96
CA PRO A 211 -39.42 -10.23 -19.73
C PRO A 211 -38.55 -10.20 -18.48
N VAL A 212 -39.09 -9.58 -17.42
CA VAL A 212 -38.44 -9.41 -16.12
C VAL A 212 -39.31 -10.03 -15.04
N ARG A 213 -38.73 -10.86 -14.18
CA ARG A 213 -39.44 -11.43 -13.01
C ARG A 213 -38.66 -11.22 -11.72
N ARG A 214 -39.37 -10.97 -10.63
CA ARG A 214 -38.77 -10.89 -9.29
C ARG A 214 -38.59 -12.30 -8.74
N ILE A 215 -37.40 -12.60 -8.22
CA ILE A 215 -37.12 -13.88 -7.55
C ILE A 215 -37.30 -13.74 -6.05
N ARG A 216 -36.82 -12.63 -5.46
CA ARG A 216 -36.86 -12.38 -4.02
C ARG A 216 -37.05 -10.90 -3.70
#